data_AF-A0A6J7P265-F1
#
_entry.id   AF-A0A6J7P265-F1
#
_cell.length_a   1.000
_cell.length_b   1.000
_cell.length_c   1.000
_cell.angle_alpha   90.00
_cell.angle_beta   90.00
_cell.angle_gamma   90.00
#
_symmetry.space_group_name_H-M   'P 1'
#
loop_
_entity.id
_entity.type
_entity.pdbx_description
1 polymer ?
#
loop_
_entity_poly.entity_id
_entity_poly.type
_entity_poly.pdbx_seq_one_letter_code
_entity_poly.pdbx_strand_id
1 'polypeptide(L)'
;MHNEPVYYGRVVRDGGWTVLHYTYFYAMNDWRSTFSGVNDHEADWEQVMVYVEEVGDTVEPHWVAYSRHDHAGDDLRRAWDDPEVILFGEHPTVFVGGGSHAGYFQPGEYVTRVEAKAIDGVKRFSAAYRRLLHISPPPGGFGIPYVDHAGGNGVILGPGGQYEWAPRVLGPLDPWVADFRGLWGLDTADRTGGERAPTGPRFERDGSIRQSWVDPVGYAGLQKVAPPSRVDEIRQERLAALDLELAALEIGFDEARTRLRAEVLVGSSGADMVAAAEVELVRLRRREAELRAERRRLETGRTAPVDRRAHIRHPAVPDPHDGSRRGRALNLWVLVSVPIVFAFAALAVRFLTHVLLWTAVVVGGFMLVEAFLRKRVVHFLWASFATGALLGAIAVTVYFAVHDWRWALLGVFSASGILVLLGNLRERYRRS
;
A
#
# COMPACT_ATOMS: atom_id res chain seq x y z
N MET A 1 22.32 33.75 -14.13
CA MET A 1 23.01 32.47 -13.87
C MET A 1 22.08 31.37 -14.34
N HIS A 2 22.33 30.78 -15.52
CA HIS A 2 21.66 29.55 -15.89
C HIS A 2 22.46 28.42 -15.24
N ASN A 3 22.11 28.08 -14.00
CA ASN A 3 22.65 26.86 -13.40
C ASN A 3 21.97 25.69 -14.13
N GLU A 4 22.78 24.90 -14.81
CA GLU A 4 22.38 23.63 -15.38
C GLU A 4 21.72 22.75 -14.29
N PRO A 5 20.61 22.05 -14.58
CA PRO A 5 20.00 21.09 -13.67
C PRO A 5 21.01 20.06 -13.17
N VAL A 6 20.97 19.73 -11.86
CA VAL A 6 21.94 18.82 -11.22
C VAL A 6 21.21 17.64 -10.59
N TYR A 7 21.66 16.43 -10.91
CA TYR A 7 21.32 15.24 -10.13
C TYR A 7 22.54 14.73 -9.37
N TYR A 8 22.27 14.06 -8.26
CA TYR A 8 23.26 13.45 -7.39
C TYR A 8 23.12 11.92 -7.49
N GLY A 9 24.22 11.20 -7.66
CA GLY A 9 24.22 9.75 -7.85
C GLY A 9 25.14 9.03 -6.88
N ARG A 10 24.67 7.94 -6.27
CA ARG A 10 25.49 7.00 -5.51
C ARG A 10 25.25 5.57 -5.96
N VAL A 11 26.26 4.72 -5.75
CA VAL A 11 26.19 3.28 -6.01
C VAL A 11 26.12 2.54 -4.68
N VAL A 12 25.15 1.66 -4.51
CA VAL A 12 25.00 0.79 -3.34
C VAL A 12 24.98 -0.66 -3.80
N ARG A 13 25.79 -1.53 -3.20
CA ARG A 13 25.77 -2.97 -3.48
C ARG A 13 25.14 -3.70 -2.30
N ASP A 14 24.01 -4.35 -2.52
CA ASP A 14 23.25 -5.04 -1.47
C ASP A 14 22.36 -6.15 -2.04
N GLY A 15 22.17 -7.25 -1.30
CA GLY A 15 21.29 -8.35 -1.70
C GLY A 15 21.63 -9.00 -3.05
N GLY A 16 22.89 -8.89 -3.50
CA GLY A 16 23.33 -9.34 -4.82
C GLY A 16 23.01 -8.38 -5.98
N TRP A 17 22.38 -7.23 -5.69
CA TRP A 17 22.13 -6.15 -6.64
C TRP A 17 23.18 -5.05 -6.53
N THR A 18 23.50 -4.42 -7.65
CA THR A 18 24.08 -3.07 -7.67
C THR A 18 22.94 -2.08 -7.90
N VAL A 19 22.79 -1.10 -7.01
CA VAL A 19 21.76 -0.08 -7.07
C VAL A 19 22.38 1.25 -7.46
N LEU A 20 21.99 1.78 -8.62
CA LEU A 20 22.28 3.13 -9.05
C LEU A 20 21.17 4.04 -8.47
N HIS A 21 21.47 4.74 -7.38
CA HIS A 21 20.53 5.58 -6.67
C HIS A 21 20.79 7.04 -7.03
N TYR A 22 19.88 7.62 -7.79
CA TYR A 22 19.88 9.02 -8.20
C TYR A 22 18.92 9.83 -7.34
N THR A 23 19.32 11.02 -6.93
CA THR A 23 18.48 11.99 -6.23
C THR A 23 18.57 13.36 -6.89
N TYR A 24 17.49 14.13 -6.85
CA TYR A 24 17.44 15.48 -7.39
C TYR A 24 16.63 16.39 -6.48
N PHE A 25 16.96 17.68 -6.54
CA PHE A 25 16.46 18.70 -5.64
C PHE A 25 15.62 19.72 -6.40
N TYR A 26 14.40 19.93 -5.94
CA TYR A 26 13.56 21.05 -6.36
C TYR A 26 13.63 22.12 -5.29
N ALA A 27 13.67 23.40 -5.69
CA ALA A 27 13.70 24.50 -4.73
C ALA A 27 12.34 24.75 -4.07
N MET A 28 11.24 24.39 -4.74
CA MET A 28 9.88 24.64 -4.28
C MET A 28 8.96 23.54 -4.79
N ASN A 29 8.12 23.01 -3.90
CA ASN A 29 6.92 22.24 -4.20
C ASN A 29 5.72 23.19 -4.11
N ASP A 30 5.12 23.50 -5.25
CA ASP A 30 3.99 24.43 -5.40
C ASP A 30 2.70 23.69 -5.78
N TRP A 31 2.56 22.44 -5.31
CA TRP A 31 1.49 21.54 -5.71
C TRP A 31 0.10 22.14 -5.47
N ARG A 32 -0.14 22.81 -4.34
CA ARG A 32 -1.42 23.46 -4.06
C ARG A 32 -1.63 24.72 -4.89
N SER A 33 -0.66 25.62 -4.86
CA SER A 33 -0.81 26.97 -5.43
C SER A 33 -0.87 26.98 -6.95
N THR A 34 -0.11 26.11 -7.62
CA THR A 34 -0.06 26.03 -9.10
C THR A 34 -0.91 24.90 -9.65
N PHE A 35 -0.98 23.76 -8.95
CA PHE A 35 -1.58 22.52 -9.48
C PHE A 35 -2.80 22.03 -8.69
N SER A 36 -3.36 22.86 -7.79
CA SER A 36 -4.56 22.53 -7.00
C SER A 36 -4.45 21.25 -6.15
N GLY A 37 -3.22 20.87 -5.81
CA GLY A 37 -2.88 19.78 -4.92
C GLY A 37 -3.00 20.13 -3.43
N VAL A 38 -2.23 19.40 -2.61
CA VAL A 38 -2.43 19.39 -1.15
C VAL A 38 -1.76 20.53 -0.43
N ASN A 39 -0.51 20.79 -0.78
CA ASN A 39 0.40 21.62 -0.01
C ASN A 39 1.32 22.42 -0.93
N ASP A 40 1.91 23.45 -0.34
CA ASP A 40 3.12 24.08 -0.87
C ASP A 40 4.20 23.91 0.20
N HIS A 41 5.44 23.63 -0.18
CA HIS A 41 6.57 23.71 0.73
C HIS A 41 7.88 24.04 0.02
N GLU A 42 8.76 24.70 0.76
CA GLU A 42 10.13 24.90 0.32
C GLU A 42 10.85 23.56 0.23
N ALA A 43 11.65 23.44 -0.83
CA ALA A 43 12.39 22.28 -1.25
C ALA A 43 11.61 20.99 -1.50
N ASP A 44 12.17 20.16 -2.37
CA ASP A 44 11.77 18.78 -2.52
C ASP A 44 12.94 17.88 -2.90
N TRP A 45 12.95 16.65 -2.39
CA TRP A 45 13.96 15.65 -2.70
C TRP A 45 13.29 14.40 -3.25
N GLU A 46 13.57 14.13 -4.52
CA GLU A 46 13.04 12.98 -5.24
C GLU A 46 14.18 12.05 -5.66
N GLN A 47 13.84 10.80 -5.96
CA GLN A 47 14.82 9.74 -6.18
C GLN A 47 14.36 8.72 -7.24
N VAL A 48 15.33 8.23 -8.00
CA VAL A 48 15.19 7.14 -8.97
C VAL A 48 16.24 6.09 -8.65
N MET A 49 15.83 4.84 -8.61
CA MET A 49 16.73 3.70 -8.40
C MET A 49 16.68 2.78 -9.61
N VAL A 50 17.84 2.49 -10.17
CA VAL A 50 18.03 1.44 -11.19
C VAL A 50 18.79 0.30 -10.55
N TYR A 51 18.23 -0.90 -10.62
CA TYR A 51 18.81 -2.12 -10.08
C TYR A 51 19.44 -2.90 -11.21
N VAL A 52 20.76 -3.09 -11.12
CA VAL A 52 21.58 -3.70 -12.15
C VAL A 52 22.34 -4.90 -11.60
N GLU A 53 22.67 -5.83 -12.50
CA GLU A 53 23.72 -6.83 -12.26
C GLU A 53 25.00 -6.41 -12.99
N GLU A 54 26.13 -6.62 -12.32
CA GLU A 54 27.46 -6.47 -12.93
C GLU A 54 27.92 -7.87 -13.40
N VAL A 55 27.88 -8.12 -14.71
CA VAL A 55 28.24 -9.42 -15.31
C VAL A 55 29.54 -9.27 -16.09
N GLY A 56 30.66 -9.55 -15.43
CA GLY A 56 31.98 -9.24 -15.99
C GLY A 56 32.15 -7.73 -16.15
N ASP A 57 32.34 -7.26 -17.38
CA ASP A 57 32.48 -5.83 -17.69
C ASP A 57 31.15 -5.18 -18.14
N THR A 58 30.04 -5.93 -18.18
CA THR A 58 28.72 -5.39 -18.54
C THR A 58 27.89 -5.05 -17.31
N VAL A 59 27.08 -4.00 -17.44
CA VAL A 59 26.10 -3.58 -16.43
C VAL A 59 24.71 -3.77 -17.02
N GLU A 60 23.98 -4.75 -16.52
CA GLU A 60 22.67 -5.14 -17.04
C GLU A 60 21.55 -4.64 -16.13
N PRO A 61 20.68 -3.72 -16.59
CA PRO A 61 19.56 -3.26 -15.78
C PRO A 61 18.38 -4.25 -15.79
N HIS A 62 17.82 -4.51 -14.61
CA HIS A 62 16.72 -5.46 -14.44
C HIS A 62 15.46 -4.82 -13.88
N TRP A 63 15.60 -3.81 -13.03
CA TRP A 63 14.46 -3.12 -12.42
C TRP A 63 14.72 -1.64 -12.32
N VAL A 64 13.63 -0.87 -12.31
CA VAL A 64 13.66 0.57 -12.04
C VAL A 64 12.52 0.92 -11.08
N ALA A 65 12.79 1.83 -10.15
CA ALA A 65 11.81 2.35 -9.20
C ALA A 65 11.91 3.88 -9.12
N TYR A 66 10.76 4.54 -9.12
CA TYR A 66 10.65 5.99 -8.96
C TYR A 66 10.02 6.30 -7.61
N SER A 67 10.52 7.30 -6.89
CA SER A 67 9.83 7.79 -5.69
C SER A 67 8.49 8.40 -6.05
N ARG A 68 7.54 8.23 -5.13
CA ARG A 68 6.22 8.83 -5.21
C ARG A 68 5.73 9.05 -3.79
N HIS A 69 5.76 10.29 -3.32
CA HIS A 69 5.33 10.64 -1.96
C HIS A 69 5.99 9.71 -0.92
N ASP A 70 5.25 9.33 0.13
CA ASP A 70 5.68 8.39 1.17
C ASP A 70 5.49 6.89 0.79
N HIS A 71 5.32 6.57 -0.49
CA HIS A 71 5.15 5.17 -0.91
C HIS A 71 6.47 4.39 -0.81
N ALA A 72 6.34 3.10 -0.51
CA ALA A 72 7.41 2.11 -0.50
C ALA A 72 6.85 0.73 -0.91
N GLY A 73 7.74 -0.18 -1.26
CA GLY A 73 7.44 -1.58 -1.54
C GLY A 73 7.17 -1.88 -3.01
N ASP A 74 6.44 -2.98 -3.23
CA ASP A 74 6.32 -3.64 -4.52
C ASP A 74 5.83 -2.75 -5.66
N ASP A 75 4.83 -1.92 -5.40
CA ASP A 75 4.14 -1.16 -6.44
C ASP A 75 5.00 -0.06 -7.07
N LEU A 76 6.13 0.32 -6.43
CA LEU A 76 7.05 1.35 -6.93
C LEU A 76 7.87 0.90 -8.14
N ARG A 77 8.17 -0.40 -8.26
CA ARG A 77 9.11 -0.89 -9.28
C ARG A 77 8.43 -1.44 -10.51
N ARG A 78 9.15 -1.35 -11.63
CA ARG A 78 8.87 -2.08 -12.87
C ARG A 78 10.12 -2.83 -13.31
N ALA A 79 9.90 -3.94 -14.00
CA ALA A 79 11.00 -4.61 -14.69
C ALA A 79 11.52 -3.67 -15.78
N TRP A 80 12.81 -3.75 -16.09
CA TRP A 80 13.43 -2.87 -17.09
C TRP A 80 12.80 -3.00 -18.48
N ASP A 81 12.31 -4.20 -18.80
CA ASP A 81 11.60 -4.55 -20.03
C ASP A 81 10.06 -4.45 -19.91
N ASP A 82 9.54 -3.88 -18.82
CA ASP A 82 8.10 -3.68 -18.66
C ASP A 82 7.59 -2.66 -19.70
N PRO A 83 6.44 -2.90 -20.34
CA PRO A 83 5.89 -1.97 -21.34
C PRO A 83 5.55 -0.58 -20.80
N GLU A 84 5.45 -0.39 -19.48
CA GLU A 84 5.29 0.93 -18.86
C GLU A 84 6.62 1.71 -18.78
N VAL A 85 7.77 1.05 -18.91
CA VAL A 85 9.08 1.71 -18.86
C VAL A 85 9.42 2.29 -20.23
N ILE A 86 9.44 3.61 -20.32
CA ILE A 86 9.84 4.33 -21.53
C ILE A 86 11.32 4.68 -21.39
N LEU A 87 12.13 4.18 -22.33
CA LEU A 87 13.57 4.43 -22.39
C LEU A 87 13.90 5.45 -23.50
N PHE A 88 14.81 6.36 -23.22
CA PHE A 88 15.51 7.17 -24.21
C PHE A 88 16.97 6.71 -24.27
N GLY A 89 17.31 5.91 -25.29
CA GLY A 89 18.56 5.15 -25.28
C GLY A 89 18.59 4.17 -24.10
N GLU A 90 19.54 4.36 -23.19
CA GLU A 90 19.68 3.57 -21.96
C GLU A 90 19.08 4.27 -20.72
N HIS A 91 18.44 5.43 -20.89
CA HIS A 91 17.94 6.25 -19.78
C HIS A 91 16.43 6.06 -19.56
N PRO A 92 15.99 5.74 -18.33
CA PRO A 92 14.58 5.61 -18.03
C PRO A 92 13.91 6.98 -17.91
N THR A 93 12.73 7.13 -18.53
CA THR A 93 11.94 8.36 -18.51
C THR A 93 11.05 8.40 -17.28
N VAL A 94 11.11 9.52 -16.55
CA VAL A 94 10.25 9.79 -15.40
C VAL A 94 9.27 10.89 -15.78
N PHE A 95 7.98 10.61 -15.71
CA PHE A 95 6.95 11.64 -15.79
C PHE A 95 6.77 12.24 -14.40
N VAL A 96 7.13 13.52 -14.25
CA VAL A 96 7.12 14.22 -12.96
C VAL A 96 5.75 14.85 -12.73
N GLY A 97 5.18 14.64 -11.55
CA GLY A 97 3.96 15.31 -11.10
C GLY A 97 4.17 16.82 -10.95
N GLY A 98 3.30 17.61 -11.59
CA GLY A 98 3.33 19.07 -11.50
C GLY A 98 3.20 19.55 -10.06
N GLY A 99 4.22 20.24 -9.58
CA GLY A 99 4.32 20.80 -8.23
C GLY A 99 4.61 19.76 -7.14
N SER A 100 4.06 18.54 -7.23
CA SER A 100 4.29 17.47 -6.24
C SER A 100 5.58 16.68 -6.43
N HIS A 101 6.17 16.74 -7.63
CA HIS A 101 7.40 16.07 -8.05
C HIS A 101 7.44 14.54 -8.03
N ALA A 102 6.36 13.90 -7.59
CA ALA A 102 6.19 12.45 -7.64
C ALA A 102 6.50 11.87 -9.03
N GLY A 103 7.19 10.73 -9.07
CA GLY A 103 7.58 10.05 -10.30
C GLY A 103 6.56 9.02 -10.80
N TYR A 104 6.29 9.05 -12.11
CA TYR A 104 5.37 8.15 -12.80
C TYR A 104 6.00 7.53 -14.05
N PHE A 105 5.55 6.32 -14.39
CA PHE A 105 5.97 5.58 -15.58
C PHE A 105 5.24 6.01 -16.86
N GLN A 106 4.04 6.58 -16.72
CA GLN A 106 3.20 7.00 -17.84
C GLN A 106 2.77 8.45 -17.66
N PRO A 107 2.45 9.16 -18.75
CA PRO A 107 1.86 10.48 -18.65
C PRO A 107 0.37 10.37 -18.30
N GLY A 108 -0.12 11.31 -17.48
CA GLY A 108 -1.55 11.45 -17.18
C GLY A 108 -1.82 12.12 -15.83
N GLU A 109 -3.08 12.12 -15.42
CA GLU A 109 -3.49 12.56 -14.08
C GLU A 109 -3.63 11.37 -13.15
N TYR A 110 -3.16 11.49 -11.92
CA TYR A 110 -3.15 10.40 -10.96
C TYR A 110 -3.90 10.81 -9.71
N VAL A 111 -4.93 10.04 -9.35
CA VAL A 111 -5.62 10.26 -8.07
C VAL A 111 -4.78 9.66 -6.95
N THR A 112 -4.11 10.52 -6.20
CA THR A 112 -3.37 10.17 -5.00
C THR A 112 -4.21 10.40 -3.74
N ARG A 113 -3.88 9.68 -2.67
CA ARG A 113 -4.50 9.88 -1.36
C ARG A 113 -3.43 10.23 -0.36
N VAL A 114 -3.47 11.45 0.14
CA VAL A 114 -2.58 11.86 1.23
C VAL A 114 -3.25 11.48 2.55
N GLU A 115 -2.56 10.67 3.35
CA GLU A 115 -3.05 10.31 4.68
C GLU A 115 -2.94 11.50 5.63
N ALA A 116 -4.07 11.98 6.14
CA ALA A 116 -4.05 12.98 7.21
C ALA A 116 -3.56 12.32 8.51
N LYS A 117 -2.36 12.72 9.00
CA LYS A 117 -1.81 12.30 10.31
C LYS A 117 -2.71 12.71 11.48
N ALA A 118 -3.56 13.71 11.31
CA ALA A 118 -4.45 14.26 12.34
C ALA A 118 -5.57 13.31 12.84
N ILE A 119 -5.69 12.08 12.32
CA ILE A 119 -6.82 11.17 12.59
C ILE A 119 -6.37 9.84 13.27
N ASP A 120 -5.17 9.79 13.84
CA ASP A 120 -4.64 8.56 14.45
C ASP A 120 -5.51 7.98 15.58
N GLY A 121 -6.22 8.83 16.34
CA GLY A 121 -7.15 8.38 17.38
C GLY A 121 -8.35 7.58 16.86
N VAL A 122 -8.91 7.99 15.73
CA VAL A 122 -10.04 7.28 15.06
C VAL A 122 -9.53 6.05 14.32
N LYS A 123 -8.30 6.08 13.78
CA LYS A 123 -7.64 4.90 13.20
C LYS A 123 -7.47 3.77 14.24
N ARG A 124 -7.07 4.09 15.48
CA ARG A 124 -6.94 3.11 16.59
C ARG A 124 -8.27 2.52 17.03
N PHE A 125 -9.30 3.36 17.21
CA PHE A 125 -10.64 2.89 17.58
C PHE A 125 -11.25 2.00 16.49
N SER A 126 -11.15 2.42 15.23
CA SER A 126 -11.66 1.65 14.11
C SER A 126 -10.87 0.36 13.86
N ALA A 127 -9.57 0.32 14.16
CA ALA A 127 -8.77 -0.90 14.10
C ALA A 127 -9.17 -1.91 15.18
N ALA A 128 -9.41 -1.45 16.42
CA ALA A 128 -9.89 -2.30 17.51
C ALA A 128 -11.27 -2.89 17.20
N TYR A 129 -12.20 -2.08 16.69
CA TYR A 129 -13.53 -2.50 16.28
C TYR A 129 -13.51 -3.47 15.09
N ARG A 130 -12.67 -3.23 14.08
CA ARG A 130 -12.51 -4.15 12.93
C ARG A 130 -11.87 -5.49 13.33
N ARG A 131 -10.94 -5.48 14.28
CA ARG A 131 -10.32 -6.70 14.82
C ARG A 131 -11.34 -7.56 15.56
N LEU A 132 -12.30 -6.93 16.25
CA LEU A 132 -13.42 -7.62 16.88
C LEU A 132 -14.35 -8.27 15.84
N LEU A 133 -14.60 -7.60 14.71
CA LEU A 133 -15.55 -8.06 13.68
C LEU A 133 -14.93 -8.84 12.51
N HIS A 134 -13.61 -9.08 12.51
CA HIS A 134 -12.89 -9.79 11.44
C HIS A 134 -13.13 -9.20 10.03
N ILE A 135 -13.40 -7.90 9.95
CA ILE A 135 -13.59 -7.19 8.69
C ILE A 135 -12.21 -6.79 8.16
N SER A 136 -11.83 -7.32 6.99
CA SER A 136 -10.61 -6.91 6.31
C SER A 136 -10.71 -5.43 5.93
N PRO A 137 -9.67 -4.61 6.13
CA PRO A 137 -9.71 -3.21 5.74
C PRO A 137 -9.92 -3.12 4.22
N PRO A 138 -10.73 -2.16 3.73
CA PRO A 138 -10.62 -1.77 2.33
C PRO A 138 -9.18 -1.27 2.08
N PRO A 139 -8.56 -1.60 0.94
CA PRO A 139 -7.24 -1.07 0.62
C PRO A 139 -7.29 0.46 0.55
N GLY A 140 -6.36 1.11 1.26
CA GLY A 140 -6.22 2.57 1.34
C GLY A 140 -6.95 3.19 2.54
N GLY A 141 -6.20 3.87 3.41
CA GLY A 141 -6.73 4.61 4.56
C GLY A 141 -7.71 5.72 4.18
N PHE A 142 -8.32 6.33 5.21
CA PHE A 142 -9.07 7.58 5.06
C PHE A 142 -8.08 8.70 4.71
N GLY A 143 -8.06 9.10 3.43
CA GLY A 143 -7.31 10.25 2.92
C GLY A 143 -8.19 11.04 1.97
N ILE A 144 -8.03 12.35 1.93
CA ILE A 144 -8.71 13.21 0.95
C ILE A 144 -8.04 12.95 -0.40
N PRO A 145 -8.79 12.66 -1.47
CA PRO A 145 -8.21 12.43 -2.79
C PRO A 145 -7.74 13.75 -3.39
N TYR A 146 -6.56 13.72 -4.01
CA TYR A 146 -5.98 14.82 -4.78
C TYR A 146 -5.43 14.31 -6.10
N VAL A 147 -5.15 15.22 -7.02
CA VAL A 147 -4.68 14.88 -8.36
C VAL A 147 -3.22 15.31 -8.51
N ASP A 148 -2.39 14.36 -8.94
CA ASP A 148 -1.04 14.62 -9.44
C ASP A 148 -1.10 14.73 -10.96
N HIS A 149 -0.66 15.85 -11.50
CA HIS A 149 -0.66 16.11 -12.94
C HIS A 149 0.71 15.77 -13.55
N ALA A 150 0.88 14.55 -14.04
CA ALA A 150 2.11 14.09 -14.71
C ALA A 150 1.92 14.05 -16.23
N GLY A 151 1.47 15.15 -16.84
CA GLY A 151 1.00 15.18 -18.23
C GLY A 151 2.06 14.96 -19.32
N GLY A 152 3.36 15.01 -18.99
CA GLY A 152 4.46 14.85 -19.95
C GLY A 152 4.58 15.98 -20.99
N ASN A 153 3.85 17.08 -20.82
CA ASN A 153 3.85 18.27 -21.69
C ASN A 153 4.81 19.37 -21.20
N GLY A 154 5.65 19.06 -20.21
CA GLY A 154 6.61 19.99 -19.62
C GLY A 154 7.96 20.01 -20.34
N VAL A 155 8.95 20.57 -19.64
CA VAL A 155 10.35 20.59 -20.05
C VAL A 155 10.95 19.18 -19.91
N ILE A 156 11.74 18.77 -20.90
CA ILE A 156 12.50 17.51 -20.85
C ILE A 156 13.92 17.82 -20.36
N LEU A 157 14.33 17.14 -19.27
CA LEU A 157 15.66 17.24 -18.68
C LEU A 157 16.48 15.96 -18.94
N GLY A 158 17.67 16.11 -19.51
CA GLY A 158 18.62 15.04 -19.80
C GLY A 158 19.00 14.92 -21.26
N PRO A 159 19.70 13.82 -21.63
CA PRO A 159 20.31 13.67 -22.95
C PRO A 159 19.32 13.91 -24.09
N GLY A 160 19.62 14.89 -24.94
CA GLY A 160 18.75 15.23 -26.08
C GLY A 160 17.45 15.96 -25.73
N GLY A 161 17.30 16.38 -24.46
CA GLY A 161 16.22 17.21 -23.96
C GLY A 161 16.45 18.71 -24.19
N GLN A 162 15.60 19.54 -23.58
CA GLN A 162 15.75 21.00 -23.65
C GLN A 162 16.90 21.50 -22.77
N TYR A 163 17.14 20.83 -21.66
CA TYR A 163 18.28 21.07 -20.78
C TYR A 163 18.98 19.75 -20.49
N GLU A 164 20.30 19.77 -20.48
CA GLU A 164 21.12 18.64 -20.06
C GLU A 164 21.18 18.55 -18.52
N TRP A 165 21.63 17.40 -18.02
CA TRP A 165 21.94 17.21 -16.60
C TRP A 165 23.43 17.31 -16.35
N ALA A 166 23.82 18.03 -15.30
CA ALA A 166 25.15 17.94 -14.72
C ALA A 166 25.17 16.88 -13.61
N PRO A 167 25.89 15.75 -13.78
CA PRO A 167 26.01 14.73 -12.75
C PRO A 167 26.89 15.18 -11.59
N ARG A 168 26.49 14.83 -10.36
CA ARG A 168 27.34 14.93 -9.16
C ARG A 168 27.37 13.60 -8.42
N VAL A 169 28.56 13.19 -7.99
CA VAL A 169 28.68 12.02 -7.12
C VAL A 169 28.16 12.41 -5.73
N LEU A 170 27.28 11.58 -5.17
CA LEU A 170 26.71 11.74 -3.84
C LEU A 170 27.52 10.92 -2.84
N GLY A 171 28.41 11.56 -2.10
CA GLY A 171 29.21 10.92 -1.08
C GLY A 171 28.37 10.62 0.17
N PRO A 172 28.34 9.38 0.70
CA PRO A 172 27.60 9.09 1.93
C PRO A 172 28.19 9.76 3.17
N LEU A 173 29.42 10.26 3.06
CA LEU A 173 30.18 10.98 4.09
C LEU A 173 30.25 12.49 3.83
N ASP A 174 29.62 12.99 2.77
CA ASP A 174 29.56 14.44 2.55
C ASP A 174 28.84 15.08 3.75
N PRO A 175 29.37 16.14 4.38
CA PRO A 175 28.83 16.64 5.65
C PRO A 175 27.35 17.00 5.61
N TRP A 176 26.88 17.55 4.48
CA TRP A 176 25.46 17.90 4.28
C TRP A 176 24.55 16.68 4.12
N VAL A 177 25.09 15.52 3.72
CA VAL A 177 24.38 14.24 3.64
C VAL A 177 24.43 13.53 4.99
N ALA A 178 25.61 13.47 5.60
CA ALA A 178 25.88 12.65 6.77
C ALA A 178 25.38 13.25 8.08
N ASP A 179 25.51 14.57 8.22
CA ASP A 179 25.34 15.24 9.51
C ASP A 179 24.10 16.12 9.57
N PHE A 180 23.62 16.64 8.43
CA PHE A 180 22.47 17.53 8.40
C PHE A 180 21.15 16.77 8.50
N ARG A 181 20.53 16.83 9.69
CA ARG A 181 19.21 16.24 10.01
C ARG A 181 18.06 17.25 9.98
N GLY A 182 18.38 18.52 9.67
CA GLY A 182 17.41 19.60 9.62
C GLY A 182 16.52 19.56 8.38
N LEU A 183 15.57 20.49 8.33
CA LEU A 183 14.73 20.69 7.15
C LEU A 183 15.49 21.51 6.11
N TRP A 184 15.24 21.21 4.84
CA TRP A 184 15.71 21.99 3.71
C TRP A 184 14.68 23.06 3.38
N GLY A 185 14.54 24.08 4.22
CA GLY A 185 13.53 25.13 4.06
C GLY A 185 12.70 25.34 5.32
N LEU A 186 11.59 26.06 5.16
CA LEU A 186 10.74 26.52 6.25
C LEU A 186 9.96 25.38 6.94
N ASP A 187 9.99 25.40 8.28
CA ASP A 187 8.97 24.74 9.11
C ASP A 187 7.85 25.73 9.39
N THR A 188 6.70 25.56 8.74
CA THR A 188 5.53 26.42 8.95
C THR A 188 4.83 26.15 10.29
N ALA A 189 5.19 25.05 10.97
CA ALA A 189 4.49 24.53 12.15
C ALA A 189 2.96 24.39 11.94
N ASP A 190 2.54 24.12 10.70
CA ASP A 190 1.13 23.90 10.38
C ASP A 190 0.59 22.66 11.08
N ARG A 191 -0.69 22.70 11.49
CA ARG A 191 -1.30 21.64 12.29
C ARG A 191 -1.31 20.27 11.61
N THR A 192 -1.29 20.25 10.28
CA THR A 192 -1.32 19.03 9.48
C THR A 192 0.07 18.54 9.10
N GLY A 193 1.12 19.36 9.28
CA GLY A 193 2.50 19.10 8.86
C GLY A 193 2.67 19.04 7.33
N GLY A 194 1.67 19.51 6.58
CA GLY A 194 1.62 19.41 5.13
C GLY A 194 2.54 20.41 4.44
N GLU A 195 2.67 21.62 4.98
CA GLU A 195 3.50 22.69 4.39
C GLU A 195 4.90 22.76 4.98
N ARG A 196 5.27 21.75 5.75
CA ARG A 196 6.59 21.64 6.34
C ARG A 196 7.57 21.13 5.29
N ALA A 197 8.71 21.79 5.16
CA ALA A 197 9.79 21.39 4.26
C ALA A 197 10.30 19.96 4.54
N PRO A 198 10.85 19.27 3.53
CA PRO A 198 11.41 17.94 3.73
C PRO A 198 12.79 18.01 4.39
N THR A 199 13.23 16.88 4.89
CA THR A 199 14.63 16.62 5.23
C THR A 199 15.40 16.17 4.00
N GLY A 200 16.73 16.22 4.08
CA GLY A 200 17.61 15.81 2.98
C GLY A 200 17.46 14.34 2.57
N PRO A 201 18.27 13.87 1.60
CA PRO A 201 18.11 12.54 0.99
C PRO A 201 18.38 11.38 1.97
N ARG A 202 19.04 11.61 3.10
CA ARG A 202 19.42 10.56 4.07
C ARG A 202 18.43 10.39 5.24
N PHE A 203 17.82 11.46 5.70
CA PHE A 203 17.07 11.46 6.95
C PHE A 203 15.58 11.71 6.73
N GLU A 204 14.74 11.15 7.59
CA GLU A 204 13.33 11.49 7.74
C GLU A 204 13.15 12.72 8.63
N ARG A 205 11.94 13.30 8.63
CA ARG A 205 11.59 14.50 9.41
C ARG A 205 11.67 14.32 10.93
N ASP A 206 11.74 13.09 11.41
CA ASP A 206 11.97 12.72 12.82
C ASP A 206 13.45 12.46 13.14
N GLY A 207 14.34 12.61 12.16
CA GLY A 207 15.78 12.39 12.28
C GLY A 207 16.21 10.93 12.13
N SER A 208 15.28 9.98 11.94
CA SER A 208 15.60 8.61 11.57
C SER A 208 16.18 8.53 10.16
N ILE A 209 16.86 7.44 9.81
CA ILE A 209 17.44 7.27 8.47
C ILE A 209 16.33 6.73 7.55
N ARG A 210 16.20 7.32 6.35
CA ARG A 210 15.20 6.90 5.36
C ARG A 210 15.40 5.43 4.98
N GLN A 211 14.31 4.69 4.78
CA GLN A 211 14.40 3.31 4.28
C GLN A 211 15.12 3.26 2.93
N SER A 212 14.78 4.17 2.02
CA SER A 212 15.43 4.29 0.71
C SER A 212 16.93 4.59 0.80
N TRP A 213 17.40 5.11 1.94
CA TRP A 213 18.82 5.33 2.19
C TRP A 213 19.54 4.09 2.70
N VAL A 214 18.98 3.42 3.70
CA VAL A 214 19.63 2.30 4.42
C VAL A 214 19.41 0.94 3.77
N ASP A 215 18.25 0.72 3.14
CA ASP A 215 17.83 -0.53 2.50
C ASP A 215 17.13 -0.20 1.17
N PRO A 216 17.89 0.25 0.15
CA PRO A 216 17.32 0.61 -1.15
C PRO A 216 16.70 -0.59 -1.89
N VAL A 217 17.15 -1.82 -1.60
CA VAL A 217 16.59 -3.06 -2.17
C VAL A 217 15.23 -3.35 -1.55
N GLY A 218 15.10 -3.25 -0.23
CA GLY A 218 13.83 -3.45 0.48
C GLY A 218 12.85 -2.30 0.28
N TYR A 219 13.34 -1.07 0.09
CA TYR A 219 12.51 0.09 -0.25
C TYR A 219 11.65 -0.17 -1.50
N ALA A 220 12.19 -0.82 -2.53
CA ALA A 220 11.43 -1.21 -3.72
C ALA A 220 10.84 -2.63 -3.65
N GLY A 221 10.93 -3.33 -2.52
CA GLY A 221 10.43 -4.69 -2.34
C GLY A 221 11.23 -5.79 -3.07
N LEU A 222 12.48 -5.53 -3.45
CA LEU A 222 13.34 -6.46 -4.18
C LEU A 222 14.06 -7.49 -3.31
N GLN A 223 14.01 -7.39 -1.98
CA GLN A 223 14.66 -8.36 -1.05
C GLN A 223 14.22 -9.83 -1.28
N LYS A 224 13.05 -10.04 -1.88
CA LYS A 224 12.51 -11.36 -2.23
C LYS A 224 12.82 -11.81 -3.67
N VAL A 225 13.45 -10.95 -4.46
CA VAL A 225 13.74 -11.19 -5.88
C VAL A 225 15.22 -11.47 -6.01
N ALA A 226 15.55 -12.71 -6.34
CA ALA A 226 16.91 -13.12 -6.62
C ALA A 226 17.41 -12.44 -7.92
N PRO A 227 18.64 -11.89 -7.92
CA PRO A 227 19.32 -11.54 -9.17
C PRO A 227 19.44 -12.77 -10.08
N PRO A 228 19.13 -12.66 -11.39
CA PRO A 228 19.24 -13.75 -12.35
C PRO A 228 20.52 -14.57 -12.26
N SER A 229 21.69 -13.95 -12.10
CA SER A 229 22.98 -14.67 -11.99
C SER A 229 23.08 -15.56 -10.75
N ARG A 230 22.31 -15.26 -9.70
CA ARG A 230 22.33 -15.95 -8.40
C ARG A 230 21.18 -16.93 -8.18
N VAL A 231 20.23 -17.02 -9.12
CA VAL A 231 19.05 -17.90 -8.96
C VAL A 231 19.46 -19.36 -8.73
N ASP A 232 20.47 -19.83 -9.45
CA ASP A 232 20.95 -21.20 -9.33
C ASP A 232 21.69 -21.45 -8.02
N GLU A 233 22.53 -20.52 -7.58
CA GLU A 233 23.20 -20.56 -6.29
C GLU A 233 22.19 -20.64 -5.15
N ILE A 234 21.23 -19.70 -5.10
CA ILE A 234 20.18 -19.65 -4.07
C ILE A 234 19.32 -20.93 -4.09
N ARG A 235 19.04 -21.46 -5.28
CA ARG A 235 18.32 -22.74 -5.43
C ARG A 235 19.11 -23.90 -4.81
N GLN A 236 20.42 -23.98 -5.06
CA GLN A 236 21.26 -25.03 -4.48
C GLN A 236 21.40 -24.90 -2.97
N GLU A 237 21.57 -23.68 -2.46
CA GLU A 237 21.58 -23.41 -1.02
C GLU A 237 20.27 -23.85 -0.35
N ARG A 238 19.13 -23.53 -0.97
CA ARG A 238 17.83 -23.96 -0.44
C ARG A 238 17.67 -25.48 -0.48
N LEU A 239 18.14 -26.15 -1.54
CA LEU A 239 18.15 -27.62 -1.60
C LEU A 239 18.99 -28.25 -0.48
N ALA A 240 20.20 -27.72 -0.24
CA ALA A 240 21.05 -28.18 0.86
C ALA A 240 20.41 -27.94 2.24
N ALA A 241 19.77 -26.79 2.44
CA ALA A 241 19.02 -26.50 3.68
C ALA A 241 17.84 -27.46 3.88
N LEU A 242 17.12 -27.80 2.80
CA LEU A 242 16.02 -28.76 2.85
C LEU A 242 16.50 -30.17 3.20
N ASP A 243 17.68 -30.59 2.72
CA ASP A 243 18.27 -31.88 3.07
C ASP A 243 18.60 -31.96 4.57
N LEU A 244 19.11 -30.86 5.15
CA LEU A 244 19.35 -30.74 6.60
C LEU A 244 18.02 -30.75 7.40
N GLU A 245 17.01 -29.99 6.96
CA GLU A 245 15.69 -29.97 7.61
C GLU A 245 15.03 -31.37 7.58
N LEU A 246 15.14 -32.10 6.46
CA LEU A 246 14.60 -33.45 6.32
C LEU A 246 15.32 -34.45 7.24
N ALA A 247 16.65 -34.40 7.33
CA ALA A 247 17.42 -35.25 8.23
C ALA A 247 17.08 -34.98 9.71
N ALA A 248 16.93 -33.71 10.09
CA ALA A 248 16.52 -33.34 11.44
C ALA A 248 15.10 -33.84 11.78
N LEU A 249 14.16 -33.77 10.83
CA LEU A 249 12.81 -34.29 11.00
C LEU A 249 12.78 -35.81 11.13
N GLU A 250 13.65 -36.53 10.43
CA GLU A 250 13.76 -37.99 10.56
C GLU A 250 14.18 -38.41 11.96
N ILE A 251 15.23 -37.76 12.50
CA ILE A 251 15.67 -37.96 13.89
C ILE A 251 14.54 -37.63 14.88
N GLY A 252 13.93 -36.45 14.73
CA GLY A 252 12.84 -36.01 15.62
C GLY A 252 11.61 -36.94 15.57
N PHE A 253 11.30 -37.49 14.39
CA PHE A 253 10.23 -38.47 14.23
C PHE A 253 10.54 -39.78 14.97
N ASP A 254 11.77 -40.27 14.87
CA ASP A 254 12.21 -41.49 15.55
C ASP A 254 12.23 -41.34 17.07
N GLU A 255 12.65 -40.18 17.57
CA GLU A 255 12.59 -39.84 18.99
C GLU A 255 11.14 -39.76 19.49
N ALA A 256 10.27 -39.02 18.79
CA ALA A 256 8.85 -38.90 19.16
C ALA A 256 8.15 -40.26 19.14
N ARG A 257 8.47 -41.11 18.16
CA ARG A 257 7.93 -42.47 18.07
C ARG A 257 8.41 -43.36 19.21
N THR A 258 9.68 -43.24 19.60
CA THR A 258 10.25 -43.99 20.73
C THR A 258 9.61 -43.55 22.04
N ARG A 259 9.42 -42.24 22.23
CA ARG A 259 8.75 -41.66 23.40
C ARG A 259 7.31 -42.16 23.52
N LEU A 260 6.52 -42.09 22.44
CA LEU A 260 5.16 -42.60 22.42
C LEU A 260 5.09 -44.08 22.81
N ARG A 261 5.98 -44.91 22.24
CA ARG A 261 6.05 -46.34 22.58
C ARG A 261 6.40 -46.55 24.04
N ALA A 262 7.34 -45.79 24.60
CA ALA A 262 7.70 -45.87 26.01
C ALA A 262 6.53 -45.46 26.93
N GLU A 263 5.83 -44.38 26.61
CA GLU A 263 4.65 -43.93 27.36
C GLU A 263 3.53 -44.99 27.37
N VAL A 264 3.27 -45.62 26.23
CA VAL A 264 2.31 -46.73 26.13
C VAL A 264 2.76 -47.93 26.95
N LEU A 265 4.07 -48.26 26.96
CA LEU A 265 4.61 -49.39 27.72
C LEU A 265 4.55 -49.21 29.23
N VAL A 266 4.80 -47.99 29.74
CA VAL A 266 4.78 -47.71 31.19
C VAL A 266 3.34 -47.78 31.75
N GLY A 267 2.31 -47.64 30.90
CA GLY A 267 0.91 -47.83 31.28
C GLY A 267 0.38 -46.82 32.31
N SER A 268 1.18 -45.81 32.68
CA SER A 268 0.85 -44.75 33.64
C SER A 268 0.42 -43.43 32.99
N SER A 269 0.52 -43.32 31.66
CA SER A 269 0.13 -42.13 30.90
C SER A 269 -1.38 -42.11 30.64
N GLY A 270 -2.05 -41.01 30.96
CA GLY A 270 -3.47 -40.81 30.62
C GLY A 270 -3.69 -40.80 29.10
N ALA A 271 -4.88 -41.21 28.65
CA ALA A 271 -5.26 -41.27 27.22
C ALA A 271 -4.97 -39.96 26.45
N ASP A 272 -5.06 -38.82 27.14
CA ASP A 272 -4.81 -37.50 26.57
C ASP A 272 -3.32 -37.28 26.17
N MET A 273 -2.37 -37.85 26.91
CA MET A 273 -0.93 -37.72 26.58
C MET A 273 -0.57 -38.52 25.33
N VAL A 274 -1.07 -39.75 25.25
CA VAL A 274 -0.90 -40.62 24.07
C VAL A 274 -1.50 -39.97 22.83
N ALA A 275 -2.72 -39.42 22.94
CA ALA A 275 -3.36 -38.70 21.85
C ALA A 275 -2.56 -37.45 21.41
N ALA A 276 -1.99 -36.70 22.35
CA ALA A 276 -1.16 -35.53 22.04
C ALA A 276 0.12 -35.93 21.27
N ALA A 277 0.79 -37.01 21.68
CA ALA A 277 1.99 -37.52 21.02
C ALA A 277 1.69 -38.10 19.62
N GLU A 278 0.53 -38.74 19.42
CA GLU A 278 0.07 -39.16 18.08
C GLU A 278 -0.14 -37.97 17.14
N VAL A 279 -0.76 -36.89 17.64
CA VAL A 279 -0.94 -35.64 16.88
C VAL A 279 0.41 -35.03 16.50
N GLU A 280 1.40 -35.06 17.39
CA GLU A 280 2.75 -34.60 17.11
C GLU A 280 3.40 -35.39 15.96
N LEU A 281 3.30 -36.73 15.95
CA LEU A 281 3.82 -37.56 14.87
C LEU A 281 3.17 -37.25 13.51
N VAL A 282 1.84 -37.03 13.49
CA VAL A 282 1.12 -36.63 12.27
C VAL A 282 1.61 -35.26 11.78
N ARG A 283 1.82 -34.32 12.69
CA ARG A 283 2.36 -32.99 12.35
C ARG A 283 3.76 -33.09 11.74
N LEU A 284 4.64 -33.90 12.30
CA LEU A 284 6.00 -34.13 11.76
C LEU A 284 5.94 -34.75 10.35
N ARG A 285 5.10 -35.76 10.12
CA ARG A 285 4.92 -36.38 8.79
C ARG A 285 4.36 -35.42 7.75
N ARG A 286 3.40 -34.58 8.13
CA ARG A 286 2.88 -33.54 7.24
C ARG A 286 3.99 -32.57 6.83
N ARG A 287 4.79 -32.11 7.79
CA ARG A 287 5.91 -31.19 7.52
C ARG A 287 6.94 -31.82 6.59
N GLU A 288 7.31 -33.08 6.84
CA GLU A 288 8.22 -33.84 5.97
C GLU A 288 7.70 -33.93 4.52
N ALA A 289 6.41 -34.23 4.34
CA ALA A 289 5.79 -34.27 3.02
C ALA A 289 5.79 -32.90 2.31
N GLU A 290 5.52 -31.82 3.05
CA GLU A 290 5.58 -30.45 2.55
C GLU A 290 7.00 -30.09 2.06
N LEU A 291 8.03 -30.42 2.85
CA LEU A 291 9.43 -30.18 2.49
C LEU A 291 9.89 -31.01 1.28
N ARG A 292 9.51 -32.29 1.20
CA ARG A 292 9.81 -33.12 0.02
C ARG A 292 9.13 -32.58 -1.24
N ALA A 293 7.91 -32.07 -1.12
CA ALA A 293 7.22 -31.45 -2.25
C ALA A 293 7.93 -30.15 -2.69
N GLU A 294 8.42 -29.35 -1.76
CA GLU A 294 9.24 -28.16 -2.05
C GLU A 294 10.55 -28.53 -2.75
N ARG A 295 11.31 -29.47 -2.19
CA ARG A 295 12.56 -29.99 -2.76
C ARG A 295 12.36 -30.44 -4.21
N ARG A 296 11.33 -31.26 -4.46
CA ARG A 296 11.01 -31.74 -5.82
C ARG A 296 10.69 -30.59 -6.80
N ARG A 297 10.03 -29.52 -6.34
CA ARG A 297 9.76 -28.34 -7.18
C ARG A 297 11.06 -27.64 -7.57
N LEU A 298 12.00 -27.48 -6.63
CA LEU A 298 13.30 -26.86 -6.87
C LEU A 298 14.19 -27.72 -7.79
N GLU A 299 14.23 -29.04 -7.59
CA GLU A 299 15.02 -29.97 -8.43
C GLU A 299 14.56 -30.00 -9.88
N THR A 300 13.24 -30.04 -10.09
CA THR A 300 12.67 -30.11 -11.44
C THR A 300 12.80 -28.81 -12.24
N GLY A 301 13.33 -27.74 -11.64
CA GLY A 301 13.45 -26.43 -12.28
C GLY A 301 12.10 -25.82 -12.69
N ARG A 302 10.98 -26.40 -12.23
CA ARG A 302 9.64 -25.84 -12.41
C ARG A 302 9.45 -24.67 -11.44
N THR A 303 10.21 -23.61 -11.65
CA THR A 303 9.77 -22.29 -11.24
C THR A 303 8.58 -21.96 -12.13
N ALA A 304 7.43 -21.61 -11.54
CA ALA A 304 6.34 -21.07 -12.33
C ALA A 304 6.90 -19.86 -13.11
N PRO A 305 6.51 -19.63 -14.38
CA PRO A 305 6.84 -18.39 -15.06
C PRO A 305 6.49 -17.25 -14.13
N VAL A 306 7.52 -16.54 -13.65
CA VAL A 306 7.30 -15.42 -12.74
C VAL A 306 6.81 -14.30 -13.62
N ASP A 307 5.49 -14.12 -13.67
CA ASP A 307 4.92 -12.88 -14.15
C ASP A 307 5.60 -11.74 -13.37
N ARG A 308 6.45 -10.98 -14.07
CA ARG A 308 7.24 -9.89 -13.49
C ARG A 308 6.37 -8.73 -13.03
N ARG A 309 5.05 -8.76 -13.30
CA ARG A 309 4.06 -7.83 -12.78
C ARG A 309 3.22 -8.41 -11.63
N ALA A 310 3.41 -9.67 -11.25
CA ALA A 310 2.62 -10.32 -10.19
C ALA A 310 2.78 -9.67 -8.80
N HIS A 311 3.86 -8.92 -8.57
CA HIS A 311 4.03 -8.16 -7.33
C HIS A 311 3.18 -6.88 -7.28
N ILE A 312 2.72 -6.37 -8.43
CA ILE A 312 1.98 -5.12 -8.53
C ILE A 312 0.53 -5.37 -8.09
N ARG A 313 0.14 -4.78 -6.97
CA ARG A 313 -1.21 -4.90 -6.38
C ARG A 313 -2.01 -3.61 -6.53
N HIS A 314 -1.34 -2.48 -6.42
CA HIS A 314 -1.94 -1.15 -6.47
C HIS A 314 -1.15 -0.27 -7.43
N PRO A 315 -1.21 -0.57 -8.76
CA PRO A 315 -0.53 0.26 -9.73
C PRO A 315 -1.09 1.68 -9.70
N ALA A 316 -0.20 2.68 -9.72
CA ALA A 316 -0.63 4.01 -10.13
C ALA A 316 -0.89 3.95 -11.63
N VAL A 317 -2.18 4.00 -11.96
CA VAL A 317 -2.65 4.08 -13.34
C VAL A 317 -3.19 5.49 -13.52
N PRO A 318 -2.86 6.17 -14.62
CA PRO A 318 -3.44 7.47 -14.89
C PRO A 318 -4.96 7.32 -14.97
N ASP A 319 -5.70 8.26 -14.39
CA ASP A 319 -7.14 8.33 -14.54
C ASP A 319 -7.41 8.42 -16.04
N PRO A 320 -8.20 7.50 -16.62
CA PRO A 320 -8.55 7.59 -18.02
C PRO A 320 -9.29 8.90 -18.26
N HIS A 321 -8.57 9.92 -18.75
CA HIS A 321 -9.18 11.09 -19.37
C HIS A 321 -9.89 10.64 -20.63
N ASP A 322 -11.08 10.11 -20.44
CA ASP A 322 -11.88 9.66 -21.53
C ASP A 322 -12.57 10.90 -22.15
N GLY A 323 -12.08 11.36 -23.32
CA GLY A 323 -12.84 12.27 -24.20
C GLY A 323 -14.20 11.67 -24.68
N SER A 324 -14.41 10.40 -24.35
CA SER A 324 -15.68 9.70 -24.16
C SER A 324 -16.83 10.58 -23.63
N ARG A 325 -18.04 10.16 -23.99
CA ARG A 325 -19.29 10.80 -23.56
C ARG A 325 -19.46 10.76 -22.03
N ARG A 326 -18.76 9.87 -21.33
CA ARG A 326 -18.88 9.64 -19.89
C ARG A 326 -18.09 10.66 -19.06
N GLY A 327 -16.82 10.94 -19.39
CA GLY A 327 -16.04 12.01 -18.79
C GLY A 327 -16.71 13.37 -18.95
N ARG A 328 -17.30 13.62 -20.14
CA ARG A 328 -18.12 14.82 -20.38
C ARG A 328 -19.36 14.90 -19.50
N ALA A 329 -20.05 13.78 -19.26
CA ALA A 329 -21.22 13.73 -18.38
C ALA A 329 -20.83 13.95 -16.91
N LEU A 330 -19.69 13.43 -16.47
CA LEU A 330 -19.16 13.65 -15.12
C LEU A 330 -18.78 15.13 -14.91
N ASN A 331 -18.07 15.75 -15.87
CA ASN A 331 -17.72 17.17 -15.80
C ASN A 331 -18.96 18.07 -15.82
N LEU A 332 -19.96 17.75 -16.65
CA LEU A 332 -21.23 18.47 -16.66
C LEU A 332 -21.99 18.31 -15.32
N TRP A 333 -21.97 17.11 -14.73
CA TRP A 333 -22.58 16.87 -13.44
C TRP A 333 -21.93 17.69 -12.33
N VAL A 334 -20.58 17.74 -12.28
CA VAL A 334 -19.85 18.58 -11.31
C VAL A 334 -20.27 20.04 -11.45
N LEU A 335 -20.36 20.55 -12.68
CA LEU A 335 -20.74 21.94 -12.97
C LEU A 335 -22.18 22.27 -12.55
N VAL A 336 -23.11 21.36 -12.76
CA VAL A 336 -24.56 21.58 -12.50
C VAL A 336 -24.93 21.29 -11.05
N SER A 337 -24.19 20.41 -10.37
CA SER A 337 -24.56 19.92 -9.05
C SER A 337 -24.44 20.97 -7.93
N VAL A 338 -23.44 21.85 -8.01
CA VAL A 338 -23.24 22.92 -7.02
C VAL A 338 -24.41 23.91 -7.02
N PRO A 339 -24.84 24.48 -8.17
CA PRO A 339 -26.06 25.29 -8.25
C PRO A 339 -27.33 24.59 -7.76
N ILE A 340 -27.48 23.29 -8.06
CA ILE A 340 -28.62 22.50 -7.58
C ILE A 340 -28.61 22.41 -6.05
N VAL A 341 -27.47 22.12 -5.44
CA VAL A 341 -27.34 22.07 -3.97
C VAL A 341 -27.70 23.41 -3.33
N PHE A 342 -27.24 24.53 -3.89
CA PHE A 342 -27.59 25.86 -3.40
C PHE A 342 -29.08 26.20 -3.59
N ALA A 343 -29.67 25.85 -4.73
CA ALA A 343 -31.10 26.02 -4.97
C ALA A 343 -31.95 25.20 -3.98
N PHE A 344 -31.52 23.97 -3.69
CA PHE A 344 -32.16 23.12 -2.68
C PHE A 344 -31.97 23.64 -1.25
N ALA A 345 -30.80 24.16 -0.90
CA ALA A 345 -30.57 24.79 0.40
C ALA A 345 -31.50 25.99 0.60
N ALA A 346 -31.67 26.82 -0.44
CA ALA A 346 -32.63 27.93 -0.41
C ALA A 346 -34.08 27.45 -0.26
N LEU A 347 -34.46 26.35 -0.91
CA LEU A 347 -35.79 25.73 -0.78
C LEU A 347 -35.99 25.14 0.64
N ALA A 348 -34.98 24.50 1.21
CA ALA A 348 -35.03 23.91 2.54
C ALA A 348 -35.23 24.96 3.65
N VAL A 349 -34.64 26.16 3.49
CA VAL A 349 -34.86 27.31 4.37
C VAL A 349 -36.32 27.80 4.31
N ARG A 350 -37.03 27.61 3.19
CA ARG A 350 -38.44 28.01 3.04
C ARG A 350 -39.43 27.00 3.66
N PHE A 351 -39.06 25.73 3.77
CA PHE A 351 -39.88 24.61 4.25
C PHE A 351 -39.28 23.96 5.52
N LEU A 352 -39.04 24.80 6.54
CA LEU A 352 -38.33 24.48 7.79
C LEU A 352 -38.91 23.31 8.61
N THR A 353 -40.13 22.86 8.33
CA THR A 353 -40.79 21.78 9.09
C THR A 353 -40.20 20.39 8.80
N HIS A 354 -39.45 20.22 7.70
CA HIS A 354 -38.90 18.91 7.30
C HIS A 354 -37.45 18.98 6.78
N VAL A 355 -36.62 19.86 7.34
CA VAL A 355 -35.22 20.08 6.90
C VAL A 355 -34.41 18.78 6.81
N LEU A 356 -34.56 17.87 7.78
CA LEU A 356 -33.84 16.58 7.79
C LEU A 356 -34.25 15.66 6.64
N LEU A 357 -35.54 15.60 6.32
CA LEU A 357 -36.06 14.79 5.21
C LEU A 357 -35.57 15.33 3.87
N TRP A 358 -35.67 16.64 3.66
CA TRP A 358 -35.19 17.28 2.43
C TRP A 358 -33.68 17.15 2.26
N THR A 359 -32.91 17.29 3.34
CA THR A 359 -31.46 17.05 3.33
C THR A 359 -31.14 15.61 2.94
N ALA A 360 -31.85 14.62 3.50
CA ALA A 360 -31.66 13.21 3.16
C ALA A 360 -32.00 12.91 1.69
N VAL A 361 -33.07 13.51 1.15
CA VAL A 361 -33.46 13.36 -0.26
C VAL A 361 -32.39 13.94 -1.20
N VAL A 362 -31.86 15.12 -0.90
CA VAL A 362 -30.85 15.79 -1.74
C VAL A 362 -29.52 15.04 -1.69
N VAL A 363 -29.03 14.72 -0.49
CA VAL A 363 -27.78 13.96 -0.32
C VAL A 363 -27.92 12.56 -0.95
N GLY A 364 -29.04 11.88 -0.70
CA GLY A 364 -29.32 10.56 -1.27
C GLY A 364 -29.43 10.60 -2.79
N GLY A 365 -30.10 11.60 -3.35
CA GLY A 365 -30.22 11.81 -4.80
C GLY A 365 -28.87 12.11 -5.45
N PHE A 366 -28.05 12.98 -4.83
CA PHE A 366 -26.70 13.28 -5.31
C PHE A 366 -25.82 12.02 -5.32
N MET A 367 -25.80 11.28 -4.21
CA MET A 367 -25.03 10.05 -4.10
C MET A 367 -25.53 8.96 -5.07
N LEU A 368 -26.83 8.88 -5.35
CA LEU A 368 -27.41 7.95 -6.30
C LEU A 368 -26.97 8.26 -7.74
N VAL A 369 -27.01 9.55 -8.13
CA VAL A 369 -26.53 9.99 -9.45
C VAL A 369 -25.04 9.70 -9.59
N GLU A 370 -24.24 10.00 -8.56
CA GLU A 370 -22.82 9.67 -8.56
C GLU A 370 -22.56 8.17 -8.66
N ALA A 371 -23.31 7.35 -7.90
CA ALA A 371 -23.20 5.89 -7.95
C ALA A 371 -23.58 5.33 -9.33
N PHE A 372 -24.57 5.93 -10.01
CA PHE A 372 -24.95 5.59 -11.38
C PHE A 372 -23.82 5.91 -12.36
N LEU A 373 -23.29 7.13 -12.30
CA LEU A 373 -22.18 7.57 -13.15
C LEU A 373 -20.90 6.73 -12.94
N ARG A 374 -20.68 6.21 -11.72
CA ARG A 374 -19.53 5.35 -11.36
C ARG A 374 -19.78 3.84 -11.51
N LYS A 375 -20.95 3.38 -11.98
CA LYS A 375 -21.36 1.95 -12.03
C LYS A 375 -21.32 1.23 -10.67
N ARG A 376 -21.50 1.96 -9.57
CA ARG A 376 -21.51 1.41 -8.20
C ARG A 376 -22.90 1.38 -7.58
N VAL A 377 -23.96 1.45 -8.39
CA VAL A 377 -25.37 1.51 -7.92
C VAL A 377 -25.70 0.38 -6.95
N VAL A 378 -25.30 -0.86 -7.26
CA VAL A 378 -25.56 -2.01 -6.38
C VAL A 378 -24.88 -1.83 -5.02
N HIS A 379 -23.64 -1.33 -4.99
CA HIS A 379 -22.92 -1.06 -3.75
C HIS A 379 -23.55 0.10 -2.96
N PHE A 380 -23.97 1.16 -3.66
CA PHE A 380 -24.68 2.29 -3.05
C PHE A 380 -25.99 1.84 -2.42
N LEU A 381 -26.81 1.05 -3.12
CA LEU A 381 -28.08 0.53 -2.60
C LEU A 381 -27.87 -0.33 -1.34
N TRP A 382 -26.87 -1.20 -1.34
CA TRP A 382 -26.50 -1.99 -0.15
C TRP A 382 -26.01 -1.11 1.01
N ALA A 383 -25.16 -0.12 0.73
CA ALA A 383 -24.67 0.81 1.74
C ALA A 383 -25.81 1.64 2.35
N SER A 384 -26.71 2.20 1.53
CA SER A 384 -27.87 2.96 1.99
C SER A 384 -28.83 2.11 2.82
N PHE A 385 -29.08 0.85 2.41
CA PHE A 385 -29.89 -0.09 3.19
C PHE A 385 -29.24 -0.39 4.55
N ALA A 386 -27.94 -0.69 4.58
CA ALA A 386 -27.21 -0.97 5.80
C ALA A 386 -27.18 0.23 6.76
N THR A 387 -26.96 1.44 6.24
CA THR A 387 -27.01 2.68 7.03
C THR A 387 -28.42 2.93 7.57
N GLY A 388 -29.46 2.74 6.76
CA GLY A 388 -30.86 2.86 7.20
C GLY A 388 -31.21 1.87 8.31
N ALA A 389 -30.80 0.60 8.17
CA ALA A 389 -31.00 -0.43 9.18
C ALA A 389 -30.28 -0.09 10.51
N LEU A 390 -29.05 0.44 10.43
CA LEU A 390 -28.29 0.88 11.60
C LEU A 390 -28.97 2.04 12.32
N LEU A 391 -29.38 3.08 11.58
CA LEU A 391 -30.08 4.23 12.17
C LEU A 391 -31.42 3.82 12.79
N GLY A 392 -32.14 2.90 12.13
CA GLY A 392 -33.38 2.31 12.67
C GLY A 392 -33.13 1.55 13.98
N ALA A 393 -32.09 0.72 14.03
CA ALA A 393 -31.70 0.01 15.24
C ALA A 393 -31.37 0.98 16.38
N ILE A 394 -30.58 2.03 16.11
CA ILE A 394 -30.24 3.06 17.09
C ILE A 394 -31.50 3.77 17.60
N ALA A 395 -32.41 4.18 16.70
CA ALA A 395 -33.64 4.85 17.08
C ALA A 395 -34.52 3.96 17.98
N VAL A 396 -34.65 2.68 17.65
CA VAL A 396 -35.37 1.69 18.46
C VAL A 396 -34.70 1.52 19.83
N THR A 397 -33.38 1.40 19.89
CA THR A 397 -32.64 1.31 21.15
C THR A 397 -32.82 2.55 22.01
N VAL A 398 -32.74 3.76 21.44
CA VAL A 398 -32.95 5.02 22.15
C VAL A 398 -34.40 5.13 22.65
N TYR A 399 -35.38 4.77 21.82
CA TYR A 399 -36.79 4.77 22.21
C TYR A 399 -37.03 3.88 23.43
N PHE A 400 -36.54 2.64 23.39
CA PHE A 400 -36.65 1.74 24.53
C PHE A 400 -35.81 2.19 25.73
N ALA A 401 -34.62 2.75 25.53
CA ALA A 401 -33.81 3.28 26.64
C ALA A 401 -34.51 4.42 27.40
N VAL A 402 -35.28 5.26 26.70
CA VAL A 402 -36.01 6.38 27.30
C VAL A 402 -37.35 5.96 27.92
N HIS A 403 -38.09 5.02 27.29
CA HIS A 403 -39.40 4.59 27.80
C HIS A 403 -39.34 3.44 28.82
N ASP A 404 -38.46 2.45 28.62
CA ASP A 404 -38.25 1.34 29.53
C ASP A 404 -36.92 0.61 29.21
N TRP A 405 -35.85 1.02 29.91
CA TRP A 405 -34.47 0.58 29.69
C TRP A 405 -34.28 -0.94 29.74
N ARG A 406 -35.21 -1.69 30.35
CA ARG A 406 -35.17 -3.15 30.42
C ARG A 406 -35.31 -3.79 29.03
N TRP A 407 -36.12 -3.20 28.14
CA TRP A 407 -36.27 -3.68 26.76
C TRP A 407 -35.04 -3.40 25.92
N ALA A 408 -34.34 -2.29 26.16
CA ALA A 408 -33.08 -2.00 25.50
C ALA A 408 -32.00 -3.03 25.87
N LEU A 409 -31.88 -3.38 27.17
CA LEU A 409 -30.98 -4.43 27.61
C LEU A 409 -31.37 -5.80 27.05
N LEU A 410 -32.65 -6.15 27.06
CA LEU A 410 -33.13 -7.40 26.47
C LEU A 410 -32.75 -7.51 24.98
N GLY A 411 -32.89 -6.42 24.22
CA GLY A 411 -32.49 -6.35 22.83
C GLY A 411 -30.98 -6.57 22.63
N VAL A 412 -30.14 -5.89 23.42
CA VAL A 412 -28.68 -6.04 23.38
C VAL A 412 -28.24 -7.46 23.74
N PHE A 413 -28.79 -8.04 24.81
CA PHE A 413 -28.46 -9.40 25.22
C PHE A 413 -28.97 -10.45 24.22
N SER A 414 -30.16 -10.28 23.65
CA SER A 414 -30.69 -11.18 22.63
C SER A 414 -29.86 -11.14 21.34
N ALA A 415 -29.48 -9.95 20.87
CA ALA A 415 -28.61 -9.79 19.71
C ALA A 415 -27.21 -10.41 19.94
N SER A 416 -26.64 -10.17 21.13
CA SER A 416 -25.35 -10.78 21.52
C SER A 416 -25.44 -12.31 21.57
N GLY A 417 -26.52 -12.85 22.13
CA GLY A 417 -26.79 -14.29 22.16
C GLY A 417 -26.93 -14.91 20.77
N ILE A 418 -27.65 -14.26 19.86
CA ILE A 418 -27.78 -14.70 18.46
C ILE A 418 -26.42 -14.66 17.75
N LEU A 419 -25.62 -13.62 17.96
CA LEU A 419 -24.27 -13.50 17.36
C LEU A 419 -23.34 -14.62 17.85
N VAL A 420 -23.35 -14.93 19.15
CA VAL A 420 -22.58 -16.04 19.71
C VAL A 420 -23.08 -17.38 19.15
N LEU A 421 -24.39 -17.57 19.05
CA LEU A 421 -24.98 -18.79 18.46
C LEU A 421 -24.57 -18.97 16.99
N LEU A 422 -24.62 -17.91 16.19
CA LEU A 422 -24.18 -17.92 14.80
C LEU A 422 -22.67 -18.19 14.67
N GLY A 423 -21.86 -17.63 15.56
CA GLY A 423 -20.43 -17.93 15.67
C GLY A 423 -20.17 -19.41 15.94
N ASN A 424 -20.87 -19.97 16.93
CA ASN A 424 -20.74 -21.38 17.32
C ASN A 424 -21.23 -22.34 16.22
N LEU A 425 -22.36 -22.02 15.56
CA LEU A 425 -22.88 -22.81 14.45
C LEU A 425 -21.94 -22.79 13.24
N ARG A 426 -21.33 -21.64 12.93
CA ARG A 426 -20.35 -21.49 11.85
C ARG A 426 -19.06 -22.26 12.14
N GLU A 427 -18.61 -22.26 13.39
CA GLU A 427 -17.43 -23.01 13.80
C GLU A 427 -17.69 -24.52 13.77
N ARG A 428 -18.89 -24.96 14.13
CA ARG A 428 -19.33 -26.36 13.98
C ARG A 428 -19.36 -26.81 12.53
N TYR A 429 -19.91 -25.98 11.62
CA TYR A 429 -19.95 -26.27 10.18
C TYR A 429 -18.58 -26.25 9.48
N ARG A 430 -17.57 -25.63 10.08
CA ARG A 430 -16.18 -25.65 9.58
C ARG A 430 -15.38 -26.86 10.07
N ARG A 431 -15.87 -27.56 11.09
CA ARG A 431 -15.23 -28.73 11.71
C ARG A 431 -15.89 -30.06 11.29
N SER A 432 -17.07 -30.01 10.67
CA SER A 432 -17.70 -31.07 9.89
C SER A 432 -17.31 -30.94 8.42
#